data_AF-A0A9N9XQ88-F1
#
_entry.id   AF-A0A9N9XQ88-F1
#
_cell.length_a   1.000
_cell.length_b   1.000
_cell.length_c   1.000
_cell.angle_alpha   90.00
_cell.angle_beta   90.00
_cell.angle_gamma   90.00
#
_symmetry.space_group_name_H-M   'P 1'
#
loop_
_entity.id
_entity.type
_entity.pdbx_description
1 polymer ?
#
loop_
_entity_poly.entity_id
_entity_poly.type
_entity_poly.pdbx_seq_one_letter_code
_entity_poly.pdbx_strand_id
1 'polypeptide(L)'
;MANTIIALTSRALRHIPKRSYQVAPMSSYVRTLIGKREIVGYGFNGEPNYVDRSDFPLPAIRWKEPNADILALREKEKGDWNKLSIEEKKALYRASFCQTFAEFNAPDGEWKSVMGLSLLIISSAFWFFYFLKTFVYPPLPDSFNKENREAQFRRMLDLHVNPVQGVSSKWDYEKDDWKK
;
A
#
# COMPACT_ATOMS: atom_id res chain seq x y z
N MET A 1 23.58 77.79 -13.48
CA MET A 1 22.16 77.35 -13.56
C MET A 1 22.11 76.02 -14.31
N ALA A 2 21.23 75.12 -13.88
CA ALA A 2 21.00 73.73 -14.34
C ALA A 2 21.93 72.68 -13.69
N ASN A 3 21.72 72.33 -12.41
CA ASN A 3 20.68 71.47 -11.83
C ASN A 3 20.67 70.01 -12.36
N THR A 4 21.35 69.13 -11.61
CA THR A 4 20.73 68.10 -10.78
C THR A 4 19.52 67.35 -11.35
N ILE A 5 19.67 66.59 -12.43
CA ILE A 5 18.66 65.59 -12.83
C ILE A 5 19.41 64.35 -13.32
N ILE A 6 18.87 63.16 -13.01
CA ILE A 6 19.45 61.81 -13.23
C ILE A 6 20.19 61.26 -12.00
N ALA A 7 19.52 61.30 -10.85
CA ALA A 7 19.81 60.44 -9.69
C ALA A 7 18.51 59.80 -9.19
N LEU A 8 17.70 59.19 -10.08
CA LEU A 8 16.37 58.70 -9.73
C LEU A 8 15.92 57.54 -10.66
N THR A 9 16.67 56.44 -10.76
CA THR A 9 16.14 55.24 -11.45
C THR A 9 16.46 53.87 -10.81
N SER A 10 17.21 53.79 -9.70
CA SER A 10 17.57 52.48 -9.12
C SER A 10 16.84 52.07 -7.83
N ARG A 11 15.85 52.84 -7.36
CA ARG A 11 15.21 52.61 -6.05
C ARG A 11 13.81 51.98 -6.06
N ALA A 12 13.30 51.55 -7.23
CA ALA A 12 11.92 51.11 -7.38
C ALA A 12 11.71 49.60 -7.65
N LEU A 13 12.67 48.73 -7.30
CA LEU A 13 12.52 47.26 -7.43
C LEU A 13 12.85 46.52 -6.12
N ARG A 14 12.31 46.94 -4.97
CA ARG A 14 12.50 46.23 -3.69
C ARG A 14 11.26 46.12 -2.81
N HIS A 15 10.09 45.96 -3.40
CA HIS A 15 8.96 45.39 -2.66
C HIS A 15 8.20 44.43 -3.55
N ILE A 16 8.75 43.21 -3.69
CA ILE A 16 7.90 42.06 -3.93
C ILE A 16 7.07 41.91 -2.65
N PRO A 17 5.75 42.12 -2.66
CA PRO A 17 4.94 41.85 -1.49
C PRO A 17 5.16 40.38 -1.14
N LYS A 18 5.63 40.11 0.08
CA LYS A 18 5.58 38.74 0.62
C LYS A 18 4.11 38.36 0.56
N ARG A 19 3.76 37.44 -0.34
CA ARG A 19 2.43 36.85 -0.38
C ARG A 19 2.24 36.21 0.98
N SER A 20 1.51 36.88 1.87
CA SER A 20 0.98 36.24 3.07
C SER A 20 0.12 35.11 2.54
N TYR A 21 0.59 33.87 2.66
CA TYR A 21 -0.28 32.72 2.48
C TYR A 21 -1.41 32.94 3.49
N GLN A 22 -2.57 33.37 2.99
CA GLN A 22 -3.78 33.37 3.80
C GLN A 22 -4.05 31.90 4.10
N VAL A 23 -3.64 31.48 5.29
CA VAL A 23 -4.05 30.21 5.85
C VAL A 23 -5.55 30.39 6.08
N ALA A 24 -6.38 29.72 5.28
CA ALA A 24 -7.80 29.61 5.57
C ALA A 24 -7.94 29.26 7.07
N PRO A 25 -8.91 29.84 7.82
CA PRO A 25 -9.03 29.57 9.23
C PRO A 25 -9.22 28.07 9.43
N MET A 26 -8.13 27.41 9.83
CA MET A 26 -8.11 25.98 10.06
C MET A 26 -9.12 25.68 11.17
N SER A 27 -9.99 24.69 10.96
CA SER A 27 -10.94 24.26 11.98
C SER A 27 -10.21 24.07 13.32
N SER A 28 -10.78 24.60 14.40
CA SER A 28 -10.22 24.51 15.76
C SER A 28 -9.87 23.07 16.12
N TYR A 29 -10.68 22.12 15.64
CA TYR A 29 -10.46 20.69 15.78
C TYR A 29 -9.10 20.23 15.21
N VAL A 30 -8.76 20.65 13.99
CA VAL A 30 -7.51 20.23 13.35
C VAL A 30 -6.30 20.77 14.10
N ARG A 31 -6.38 21.99 14.64
CA ARG A 31 -5.33 22.55 15.52
C ARG A 31 -5.12 21.72 16.78
N THR A 32 -6.19 21.15 17.36
CA THR A 32 -6.05 20.26 18.53
C THR A 32 -5.36 18.94 18.18
N LEU A 33 -5.57 18.41 16.97
CA LEU A 33 -4.96 17.15 16.53
C LEU A 33 -3.46 17.28 16.24
N ILE A 34 -3.04 18.37 15.59
CA ILE A 34 -1.63 18.59 15.21
C ILE A 34 -0.76 19.08 16.38
N GLY A 35 -1.38 19.55 17.46
CA GLY A 35 -0.67 20.12 18.60
C GLY A 35 0.08 21.39 18.24
N LYS A 36 1.33 21.50 18.71
CA LYS A 36 2.19 22.68 18.47
C LYS A 36 3.06 22.55 17.21
N ARG A 37 2.84 21.52 16.39
CA ARG A 37 3.66 21.27 15.19
C ARG A 37 3.51 22.37 14.17
N GLU A 38 4.62 22.71 13.53
CA GLU A 38 4.67 23.75 12.51
C GLU A 38 4.05 23.24 11.20
N ILE A 39 3.19 24.06 10.60
CA ILE A 39 2.62 23.84 9.27
C ILE A 39 3.55 24.50 8.25
N VAL A 40 4.11 23.70 7.36
CA VAL A 40 5.13 24.11 6.39
C VAL A 40 4.62 24.15 4.95
N GLY A 41 3.47 23.53 4.67
CA GLY A 41 2.90 23.48 3.34
C GLY A 41 1.46 22.99 3.32
N TYR A 42 0.99 22.67 2.12
CA TYR A 42 -0.31 22.04 1.90
C TYR A 42 -0.17 20.52 1.99
N GLY A 43 -1.11 19.83 2.61
CA GLY A 43 -1.13 18.37 2.62
C GLY A 43 -1.68 17.78 1.32
N PHE A 44 -1.42 16.49 1.12
CA PHE A 44 -1.87 15.75 -0.06
C PHE A 44 -3.41 15.77 -0.23
N ASN A 45 -4.15 15.95 0.87
CA ASN A 45 -5.61 16.08 0.92
C ASN A 45 -6.08 17.52 1.28
N GLY A 46 -5.18 18.51 1.26
CA GLY A 46 -5.47 19.89 1.64
C GLY A 46 -5.47 20.15 3.16
N GLU A 47 -5.33 19.11 3.99
CA GLU A 47 -5.26 19.24 5.45
C GLU A 47 -3.81 19.24 5.96
N PRO A 48 -3.53 19.83 7.14
CA PRO A 48 -2.20 19.84 7.74
C PRO A 48 -1.90 18.49 8.42
N ASN A 49 -1.72 17.42 7.63
CA ASN A 49 -1.36 16.10 8.13
C ASN A 49 0.10 15.73 7.88
N TYR A 50 0.59 14.75 8.65
CA TYR A 50 1.91 14.15 8.49
C TYR A 50 1.76 12.70 8.04
N VAL A 51 2.38 12.35 6.92
CA VAL A 51 2.52 10.95 6.46
C VAL A 51 3.85 10.80 5.73
N ASP A 52 4.60 9.75 6.02
CA ASP A 52 5.79 9.37 5.25
C ASP A 52 5.37 8.61 4.00
N ARG A 53 5.44 9.27 2.83
CA ARG A 53 5.02 8.73 1.53
C ARG A 53 6.02 9.05 0.44
N SER A 54 6.23 8.11 -0.47
CA SER A 54 7.15 8.28 -1.60
C SER A 54 6.63 9.26 -2.65
N ASP A 55 5.32 9.26 -2.89
CA ASP A 55 4.65 10.14 -3.86
C ASP A 55 4.38 11.55 -3.32
N PHE A 56 4.39 11.71 -1.99
CA PHE A 56 4.24 13.00 -1.32
C PHE A 56 5.38 13.22 -0.30
N PRO A 57 6.62 13.52 -0.77
CA PRO A 57 7.82 13.53 0.06
C PRO A 57 7.87 14.66 1.09
N LEU A 58 7.07 15.71 0.92
CA LEU A 58 7.07 16.91 1.76
C LEU A 58 5.71 17.06 2.44
N PRO A 59 5.51 16.45 3.63
CA PRO A 59 4.24 16.52 4.35
C PRO A 59 3.90 17.95 4.78
N ALA A 60 2.62 18.18 5.08
CA ALA A 60 2.09 19.52 5.37
C ALA A 60 2.61 20.11 6.67
N ILE A 61 2.90 19.26 7.64
CA ILE A 61 3.40 19.62 8.97
C ILE A 61 4.74 18.94 9.23
N ARG A 62 5.51 19.44 10.19
CA ARG A 62 6.71 18.76 10.68
C ARG A 62 6.37 17.63 11.64
N TRP A 63 7.26 16.65 11.72
CA TRP A 63 7.12 15.52 12.64
C TRP A 63 7.12 15.95 14.11
N LYS A 64 8.16 16.69 14.55
CA LYS A 64 8.30 17.09 15.95
C LYS A 64 7.67 18.45 16.24
N GLU A 65 7.19 18.61 17.45
CA GLU A 65 6.85 19.93 18.00
C GLU A 65 8.11 20.79 18.18
N PRO A 66 7.98 22.13 18.07
CA PRO A 66 9.10 23.04 18.27
C PRO A 66 9.61 22.97 19.71
N ASN A 67 10.85 22.51 19.88
CA ASN A 67 11.61 22.57 21.13
C ASN A 67 12.68 23.68 21.06
N ALA A 68 13.13 24.20 22.20
CA ALA A 68 14.15 25.25 22.30
C ALA A 68 15.42 24.92 21.49
N ASP A 69 15.91 23.68 21.59
CA ASP A 69 17.10 23.23 20.85
C ASP A 69 16.87 23.22 19.34
N ILE A 70 15.69 22.74 18.91
CA ILE A 70 15.32 22.71 17.48
C ILE A 70 15.20 24.14 16.97
N LEU A 71 14.55 25.04 17.71
CA LEU A 71 14.41 26.45 17.34
C LEU A 71 15.78 27.13 17.21
N ALA A 72 16.73 26.87 18.12
CA ALA A 72 18.09 27.36 18.01
C ALA A 72 18.81 26.82 16.76
N LEU A 73 18.64 25.52 16.45
CA LEU A 73 19.17 24.93 15.22
C LEU A 73 18.52 25.52 13.96
N ARG A 74 17.24 25.92 14.01
CA ARG A 74 16.56 26.60 12.89
C ARG A 74 17.07 28.01 12.64
N GLU A 75 17.46 28.73 13.68
CA GLU A 75 18.14 30.02 13.50
C GLU A 75 19.52 29.82 12.84
N LYS A 76 20.26 28.77 13.19
CA LYS A 76 21.51 28.40 12.50
C LYS A 76 21.27 27.96 11.05
N GLU A 77 20.18 27.24 10.77
CA GLU A 77 19.79 26.75 9.44
C GLU A 77 19.63 27.87 8.41
N LYS A 78 19.27 29.09 8.85
CA LYS A 78 19.17 30.27 7.97
C LYS A 78 20.53 30.74 7.43
N GLY A 79 21.64 30.30 8.02
CA GLY A 79 23.00 30.63 7.63
C GLY A 79 23.62 29.64 6.63
N ASP A 80 24.94 29.56 6.62
CA ASP A 80 25.70 28.65 5.75
C ASP A 80 25.69 27.21 6.28
N TRP A 81 25.17 26.27 5.48
CA TRP A 81 25.05 24.86 5.82
C TRP A 81 26.38 24.10 5.87
N ASN A 82 27.46 24.68 5.36
CA ASN A 82 28.81 24.12 5.53
C ASN A 82 29.30 24.22 6.97
N LYS A 83 28.74 25.15 7.76
CA LYS A 83 29.07 25.33 9.19
C LYS A 83 28.29 24.41 10.12
N LEU A 84 27.26 23.72 9.61
CA LEU A 84 26.47 22.77 10.38
C LEU A 84 27.18 21.42 10.47
N SER A 85 27.27 20.87 11.67
CA SER A 85 27.77 19.51 11.87
C SER A 85 26.83 18.48 11.25
N ILE A 86 27.34 17.26 11.00
CA ILE A 86 26.53 16.16 10.49
C ILE A 86 25.39 15.82 11.47
N GLU A 87 25.65 15.93 12.76
CA GLU A 87 24.66 15.67 13.82
C GLU A 87 23.56 16.74 13.82
N GLU A 88 23.91 18.01 13.67
CA GLU A 88 22.94 19.10 13.55
C GLU A 88 22.04 18.93 12.32
N LYS A 89 22.61 18.51 11.18
CA LYS A 89 21.84 18.18 9.97
C LYS A 89 20.88 17.01 10.20
N LYS A 90 21.34 15.93 10.84
CA LYS A 90 20.50 14.78 11.20
C LYS A 90 19.40 15.16 12.19
N ALA A 91 19.69 16.04 13.15
CA ALA A 91 18.72 16.54 14.12
C ALA A 91 17.63 17.38 13.43
N LEU A 92 18.01 18.27 12.51
CA LEU A 92 17.08 19.04 11.68
C LEU A 92 16.21 18.15 10.80
N TYR A 93 16.79 17.09 10.23
CA TYR A 93 16.07 16.09 9.45
C TYR A 93 15.04 15.35 10.31
N ARG A 94 15.44 14.77 11.44
CA ARG A 94 14.54 14.03 12.37
C ARG A 94 13.52 14.92 13.09
N ALA A 95 13.74 16.24 13.12
CA ALA A 95 12.74 17.20 13.57
C ALA A 95 11.65 17.43 12.51
N SER A 96 12.02 17.36 11.23
CA SER A 96 11.10 17.57 10.11
C SER A 96 10.39 16.30 9.70
N PHE A 97 11.12 15.18 9.66
CA PHE A 97 10.66 13.88 9.20
C PHE A 97 10.80 12.81 10.27
N CYS A 98 9.82 11.90 10.36
CA CYS A 98 9.84 10.75 11.25
C CYS A 98 10.80 9.69 10.70
N GLN A 99 10.53 9.20 9.50
CA GLN A 99 11.27 8.13 8.84
C GLN A 99 12.03 8.62 7.61
N THR A 100 13.13 7.94 7.29
CA THR A 100 13.80 8.11 5.99
C THR A 100 13.10 7.27 4.91
N PHE A 101 13.36 7.59 3.63
CA PHE A 101 12.92 6.76 2.51
C PHE A 101 13.35 5.29 2.62
N ALA A 102 14.52 5.01 3.20
CA ALA A 102 14.96 3.64 3.40
C ALA A 102 14.19 2.92 4.51
N GLU A 103 13.74 3.66 5.53
CA GLU A 103 13.05 3.10 6.71
C GLU A 103 11.61 2.72 6.40
N PHE A 104 10.83 3.58 5.75
CA PHE A 104 9.42 3.29 5.47
C PHE A 104 9.20 2.42 4.22
N ASN A 105 10.18 2.36 3.30
CA ASN A 105 10.16 1.42 2.17
C ASN A 105 10.85 0.09 2.51
N ALA A 106 11.30 -0.09 3.75
CA ALA A 106 11.91 -1.36 4.15
C ALA A 106 10.87 -2.48 4.00
N PRO A 107 11.22 -3.61 3.34
CA PRO A 107 10.28 -4.69 3.15
C PRO A 107 9.88 -5.29 4.50
N ASP A 108 8.59 -5.38 4.75
CA ASP A 108 8.06 -6.09 5.90
C ASP A 108 8.04 -7.62 5.64
N GLY A 109 8.05 -8.37 6.73
CA GLY A 109 7.94 -9.82 6.70
C GLY A 109 6.50 -10.32 6.67
N GLU A 110 5.50 -9.44 6.50
CA GLU A 110 4.09 -9.76 6.74
C GLU A 110 3.57 -10.84 5.81
N TRP A 111 4.05 -10.89 4.57
CA TRP A 111 3.65 -11.94 3.62
C TRP A 111 3.89 -13.36 4.17
N LYS A 112 4.90 -13.55 5.04
CA LYS A 112 5.20 -14.85 5.66
C LYS A 112 4.12 -15.25 6.66
N SER A 113 3.64 -14.32 7.48
CA SER A 113 2.57 -14.59 8.44
C SER A 113 1.24 -14.82 7.72
N VAL A 114 0.94 -14.03 6.68
CA VAL A 114 -0.24 -14.21 5.83
C VAL A 114 -0.24 -15.59 5.17
N MET A 115 0.87 -15.99 4.56
CA MET A 115 1.02 -17.31 3.95
C MET A 115 0.90 -18.44 4.98
N GLY A 116 1.57 -18.30 6.13
CA GLY A 116 1.53 -19.29 7.21
C GLY A 116 0.10 -19.52 7.72
N LEU A 117 -0.63 -18.44 8.02
CA LEU A 117 -2.00 -18.53 8.50
C LEU A 117 -2.95 -19.09 7.43
N SER A 118 -2.78 -18.68 6.17
CA SER A 118 -3.59 -19.19 5.05
C SER A 118 -3.47 -20.70 4.90
N LEU A 119 -2.25 -21.24 4.95
CA LEU A 119 -2.00 -22.68 4.87
C LEU A 119 -2.58 -23.44 6.06
N LEU A 120 -2.53 -22.86 7.26
CA LEU A 120 -3.15 -23.46 8.44
C LEU A 120 -4.67 -23.59 8.27
N ILE A 121 -5.34 -22.53 7.80
CA ILE A 121 -6.79 -22.55 7.58
C ILE A 121 -7.18 -23.58 6.50
N ILE A 122 -6.43 -23.64 5.39
CA ILE A 122 -6.67 -24.62 4.32
C ILE A 122 -6.49 -26.05 4.85
N SER A 123 -5.43 -26.30 5.62
CA SER A 123 -5.20 -27.60 6.26
C SER A 123 -6.35 -27.97 7.19
N SER A 124 -6.80 -27.04 8.05
CA SER A 124 -7.95 -27.26 8.93
C SER A 124 -9.23 -27.58 8.16
N ALA A 125 -9.46 -26.96 7.00
CA ALA A 125 -10.62 -27.28 6.15
C ALA A 125 -10.57 -28.71 5.61
N PHE A 126 -9.40 -29.20 5.19
CA PHE A 126 -9.23 -30.59 4.75
C PHE A 126 -9.47 -31.59 5.89
N TRP A 127 -8.94 -31.31 7.08
CA TRP A 127 -9.19 -32.14 8.27
C TRP A 127 -10.67 -32.17 8.65
N PHE A 128 -11.35 -31.02 8.58
CA PHE A 128 -12.77 -30.94 8.84
C PHE A 128 -13.58 -31.74 7.80
N PHE A 129 -13.24 -31.65 6.52
CA PHE A 129 -13.86 -32.46 5.48
C PHE A 129 -13.64 -33.96 5.70
N TYR A 130 -12.43 -34.37 6.06
CA TYR A 130 -12.11 -35.77 6.39
C TYR A 130 -12.95 -36.28 7.57
N PHE A 131 -13.13 -35.45 8.61
CA PHE A 131 -14.00 -35.76 9.73
C PHE A 131 -15.45 -36.00 9.28
N LEU A 132 -16.01 -35.09 8.48
CA LEU A 132 -17.37 -35.26 7.93
C LEU A 132 -17.50 -36.54 7.11
N LYS A 133 -16.51 -36.83 6.25
CA LYS A 133 -16.53 -38.02 5.37
C LYS A 133 -16.45 -39.35 6.14
N THR A 134 -15.78 -39.34 7.29
CA THR A 134 -15.54 -40.54 8.12
C THR A 134 -16.69 -40.81 9.09
N PHE A 135 -17.22 -39.77 9.74
CA PHE A 135 -18.15 -39.92 10.86
C PHE A 135 -19.59 -39.49 10.57
N VAL A 136 -19.82 -38.67 9.54
CA VAL A 136 -21.14 -38.07 9.29
C VAL A 136 -21.76 -38.59 8.00
N TYR A 137 -20.99 -38.70 6.92
CA TYR A 137 -21.55 -39.07 5.62
C TYR A 137 -21.85 -40.57 5.50
N PRO A 138 -23.03 -40.94 4.98
CA PRO A 138 -23.38 -42.33 4.74
C PRO A 138 -22.48 -42.97 3.67
N PRO A 139 -22.49 -44.31 3.54
CA PRO A 139 -21.86 -44.98 2.41
C PRO A 139 -22.42 -44.45 1.09
N LEU A 140 -21.59 -44.47 0.05
CA LEU A 140 -22.03 -44.13 -1.30
C LEU A 140 -23.08 -45.15 -1.77
N PRO A 141 -24.03 -44.76 -2.64
CA PRO A 141 -25.01 -45.69 -3.17
C PRO A 141 -24.34 -46.76 -4.04
N ASP A 142 -24.98 -47.92 -4.18
CA ASP A 142 -24.44 -49.08 -4.89
C ASP A 142 -24.05 -48.79 -6.34
N SER A 143 -24.63 -47.76 -6.97
CA SER A 143 -24.24 -47.30 -8.31
C SER A 143 -22.77 -46.85 -8.41
N PHE A 144 -22.13 -46.50 -7.29
CA PHE A 144 -20.70 -46.15 -7.23
C PHE A 144 -19.78 -47.37 -7.09
N ASN A 145 -20.31 -48.58 -6.92
CA ASN A 145 -19.51 -49.80 -6.96
C ASN A 145 -18.84 -49.93 -8.33
N LYS A 146 -17.61 -50.44 -8.35
CA LYS A 146 -16.77 -50.47 -9.55
C LYS A 146 -17.48 -51.16 -10.73
N GLU A 147 -18.05 -52.35 -10.51
CA GLU A 147 -18.78 -53.12 -11.52
C GLU A 147 -19.99 -52.37 -12.07
N ASN A 148 -20.79 -51.76 -11.19
CA ASN A 148 -21.97 -50.99 -11.59
C ASN A 148 -21.59 -49.76 -12.41
N ARG A 149 -20.51 -49.05 -12.04
CA ARG A 149 -19.99 -47.93 -12.83
C ARG A 149 -19.48 -48.38 -14.20
N GLU A 150 -18.79 -49.51 -14.27
CA GLU A 150 -18.27 -50.07 -15.53
C GLU A 150 -19.41 -50.54 -16.44
N ALA A 151 -20.43 -51.21 -15.90
CA ALA A 151 -21.62 -51.59 -16.63
C ALA A 151 -22.42 -50.37 -17.12
N GLN A 152 -22.58 -49.35 -16.28
CA GLN A 152 -23.22 -48.10 -16.65
C GLN A 152 -22.43 -47.38 -17.75
N PHE A 153 -21.09 -47.37 -17.62
CA PHE A 153 -20.20 -46.78 -18.62
C PHE A 153 -20.28 -47.52 -19.96
N ARG A 154 -20.30 -48.86 -19.96
CA ARG A 154 -20.50 -49.66 -21.18
C ARG A 154 -21.84 -49.33 -21.84
N ARG A 155 -22.91 -49.27 -21.06
CA ARG A 155 -24.23 -48.86 -21.55
C ARG A 155 -24.19 -47.45 -22.17
N MET A 156 -23.44 -46.51 -21.59
CA MET A 156 -23.30 -45.16 -22.17
C MET A 156 -22.60 -45.18 -23.53
N LEU A 157 -21.59 -46.04 -23.70
CA LEU A 157 -20.93 -46.23 -25.00
C LEU A 157 -21.86 -46.88 -26.01
N ASP A 158 -22.59 -47.93 -25.61
CA ASP A 158 -23.54 -48.63 -26.49
C ASP A 158 -24.66 -47.69 -26.97
N LEU A 159 -25.13 -46.81 -26.08
CA LEU A 159 -26.11 -45.76 -26.39
C LEU A 159 -25.50 -44.54 -27.09
N HIS A 160 -24.20 -44.55 -27.38
CA HIS A 160 -23.48 -43.48 -28.06
C HIS A 160 -23.69 -42.11 -27.39
N VAL A 161 -23.65 -42.05 -26.06
CA VAL A 161 -23.86 -40.80 -25.31
C VAL A 161 -22.76 -39.80 -25.65
N ASN A 162 -23.15 -38.62 -26.15
CA ASN A 162 -22.26 -37.54 -26.62
C ASN A 162 -21.21 -38.00 -27.65
N PRO A 163 -21.63 -38.43 -28.86
CA PRO A 163 -20.75 -39.12 -29.80
C PRO A 163 -19.85 -38.20 -30.64
N VAL A 164 -20.07 -36.88 -30.61
CA VAL A 164 -19.28 -35.92 -31.42
C VAL A 164 -18.04 -35.41 -30.66
N GLN A 165 -18.21 -34.98 -29.40
CA GLN A 165 -17.13 -34.35 -28.61
C GLN A 165 -16.94 -34.99 -27.23
N GLY A 166 -17.84 -35.89 -26.82
CA GLY A 166 -17.91 -36.40 -25.46
C GLY A 166 -17.16 -37.71 -25.26
N VAL A 167 -17.66 -38.52 -24.34
CA VAL A 167 -17.02 -39.79 -23.95
C VAL A 167 -17.03 -40.79 -25.09
N SER A 168 -18.19 -40.99 -25.73
CA SER A 168 -18.36 -41.95 -26.83
C SER A 168 -17.55 -41.57 -28.08
N SER A 169 -17.27 -40.28 -28.30
CA SER A 169 -16.44 -39.85 -29.44
C SER A 169 -15.00 -40.32 -29.33
N LYS A 170 -14.53 -40.60 -28.10
CA LYS A 170 -13.16 -41.06 -27.78
C LYS A 170 -13.03 -42.58 -27.74
N TRP A 171 -14.12 -43.32 -27.89
CA TRP A 171 -14.10 -44.79 -27.94
C TRP A 171 -13.99 -45.28 -29.39
N ASP A 172 -13.11 -46.25 -29.64
CA ASP A 172 -12.98 -46.97 -30.90
C ASP A 172 -13.88 -48.22 -30.85
N TYR A 173 -15.05 -48.13 -31.48
CA TYR A 173 -16.04 -49.21 -31.49
C TYR A 173 -15.61 -50.42 -32.33
N GLU A 174 -14.65 -50.27 -33.24
CA GLU A 174 -14.15 -51.38 -34.05
C GLU A 174 -13.13 -52.22 -33.27
N LYS A 175 -12.33 -51.57 -32.42
CA LYS A 175 -11.28 -52.23 -31.63
C LYS A 175 -11.69 -52.53 -30.19
N ASP A 176 -12.86 -52.05 -29.80
CA ASP A 176 -13.38 -52.10 -28.43
C ASP A 176 -12.38 -51.57 -27.39
N ASP A 177 -11.74 -50.43 -27.71
CA ASP A 177 -10.75 -49.77 -26.86
C ASP A 177 -10.81 -48.25 -27.03
N TRP A 178 -10.10 -47.50 -26.18
CA TRP A 178 -9.97 -46.05 -26.31
C TRP A 178 -9.17 -45.68 -27.56
N LYS A 179 -9.65 -44.66 -28.28
CA LYS A 179 -8.87 -44.02 -29.35
C LYS A 179 -7.59 -43.44 -28.73
N LYS A 180 -6.45 -43.75 -29.35
CA LYS A 180 -5.14 -43.19 -28.98
C LYS A 180 -4.93 -41.82 -29.62
#